data_AF-A0A2I0X5R7-F1
#
_entry.id   AF-A0A2I0X5R7-F1
#
_cell.length_a   1.000
_cell.length_b   1.000
_cell.length_c   1.000
_cell.angle_alpha   90.00
_cell.angle_beta   90.00
_cell.angle_gamma   90.00
#
_symmetry.space_group_name_H-M   'P 1'
#
loop_
_entity.id
_entity.type
_entity.pdbx_description
1 polymer ?
#
loop_
_entity_poly.entity_id
_entity_poly.type
_entity_poly.pdbx_seq_one_letter_code
_entity_poly.pdbx_strand_id
1 'polypeptide(L)' 'MLWEEIDIVVNVAGSTNFYERYDVSLNIKTLGAKYVLEFAKQCTKVQMLLHVSTG' A
#
# COMPACT_ATOMS: atom_id res chain seq x y z
N MET A 1 -5.21 7.18 -18.58
CA MET A 1 -4.48 6.09 -17.89
C MET A 1 -5.29 5.54 -16.72
N LEU A 2 -5.01 4.32 -16.24
CA LEU A 2 -5.76 3.66 -15.16
C LEU A 2 -6.02 4.57 -13.93
N TRP A 3 -5.06 5.40 -13.55
CA TRP A 3 -5.11 6.27 -12.36
C TRP A 3 -6.00 7.51 -12.48
N GLU A 4 -6.48 7.88 -13.67
CA GLU A 4 -7.35 9.05 -13.87
C GLU A 4 -8.82 8.79 -13.48
N GLU A 5 -9.17 7.53 -13.22
CA GLU A 5 -10.52 7.06 -12.89
C GLU A 5 -10.61 6.40 -11.51
N ILE A 6 -9.53 6.42 -10.72
CA ILE A 6 -9.52 5.78 -9.40
C ILE A 6 -9.96 6.78 -8.34
N ASP A 7 -11.13 6.52 -7.75
CA ASP A 7 -11.65 7.26 -6.60
C ASP A 7 -11.18 6.67 -5.26
N ILE A 8 -10.92 5.37 -5.18
CA ILE A 8 -10.56 4.67 -3.93
C ILE A 8 -9.40 3.70 -4.16
N VAL A 9 -8.41 3.75 -3.26
CA VAL A 9 -7.31 2.77 -3.20
C VAL A 9 -7.38 2.01 -1.87
N VAL A 10 -7.34 0.68 -1.93
CA VAL A 10 -7.33 -0.17 -0.73
C VAL A 10 -6.07 -1.04 -0.74
N ASN A 11 -5.18 -0.81 0.24
CA ASN A 11 -3.97 -1.60 0.45
C ASN A 11 -4.15 -2.60 1.58
N VAL A 12 -4.36 -3.87 1.21
CA VAL A 12 -4.45 -5.02 2.15
C VAL A 12 -3.24 -5.95 2.00
N ALA A 13 -2.30 -5.64 1.10
CA ALA A 13 -1.13 -6.48 0.88
C ALA A 13 -0.16 -6.36 2.07
N GLY A 14 0.21 -7.51 2.63
CA GLY A 14 1.11 -7.60 3.77
C GLY A 14 1.51 -9.05 4.05
N SER A 15 2.62 -9.24 4.75
CA SER A 15 3.07 -10.55 5.23
C SER A 15 2.58 -10.77 6.67
N THR A 16 1.90 -11.89 6.91
CA THR A 16 1.47 -12.34 8.24
C THR A 16 2.48 -13.28 8.90
N ASN A 17 3.66 -13.47 8.28
CA ASN A 17 4.71 -14.30 8.85
C ASN A 17 5.55 -13.52 9.87
N PHE A 18 5.43 -13.91 11.14
CA PHE A 18 6.16 -13.27 12.25
C PHE A 18 7.65 -13.63 12.32
N TYR A 19 8.08 -14.69 11.65
CA TYR A 19 9.48 -15.14 11.62
C TYR A 19 10.17 -14.82 10.29
N GLU A 20 9.57 -13.96 9.49
CA GLU A 20 10.16 -13.47 8.26
C GLU A 20 11.41 -12.63 8.55
N ARG A 21 12.39 -12.70 7.64
CA ARG A 21 13.58 -11.86 7.78
C ARG A 21 13.18 -10.38 7.79
N TYR A 22 13.90 -9.60 8.59
CA TYR A 22 13.60 -8.19 8.78
C TYR A 22 13.61 -7.39 7.47
N ASP A 23 14.57 -7.64 6.57
CA ASP A 23 14.66 -6.99 5.27
C ASP A 23 13.45 -7.28 4.38
N VAL A 24 12.97 -8.51 4.38
CA VAL A 24 11.79 -8.93 3.62
C VAL A 24 10.53 -8.31 4.21
N SER A 25 10.34 -8.41 5.52
CA SER A 25 9.17 -7.84 6.20
C SER A 25 9.12 -6.32 6.12
N LEU A 26 10.26 -5.63 6.22
CA LEU A 26 10.37 -4.18 6.02
C LEU A 26 10.00 -3.78 4.59
N ASN A 27 10.44 -4.55 3.59
CA ASN A 27 10.12 -4.28 2.20
C ASN A 27 8.60 -4.43 1.95
N ILE A 28 8.01 -5.52 2.43
CA ILE A 28 6.58 -5.78 2.22
C ILE A 28 5.70 -4.80 3.02
N LYS A 29 5.95 -4.64 4.32
CA LYS A 29 5.06 -3.86 5.20
C LYS A 29 5.26 -2.36 5.06
N THR A 30 6.50 -1.89 4.94
CA THR A 30 6.80 -0.45 4.94
C THR A 30 6.98 0.09 3.54
N LEU A 31 7.86 -0.51 2.74
CA LEU A 31 8.11 -0.02 1.38
C LEU A 31 6.91 -0.29 0.46
N GLY A 32 6.25 -1.43 0.60
CA GLY A 32 5.00 -1.73 -0.12
C GLY A 32 3.92 -0.68 0.13
N ALA A 33 3.66 -0.33 1.40
CA ALA A 33 2.71 0.73 1.74
C ALA A 33 3.14 2.10 1.18
N LYS A 34 4.45 2.41 1.20
CA LYS A 34 4.99 3.64 0.60
C LYS A 34 4.70 3.69 -0.91
N TYR A 35 4.95 2.62 -1.66
CA TYR A 35 4.73 2.60 -3.10
C TYR A 35 3.24 2.74 -3.46
N VAL A 36 2.35 2.11 -2.69
CA VAL A 36 0.90 2.29 -2.91
C VAL A 36 0.47 3.73 -2.63
N LEU A 37 1.05 4.39 -1.62
CA LEU A 37 0.81 5.81 -1.37
C LEU A 37 1.33 6.69 -2.52
N GLU A 38 2.52 6.41 -3.05
CA GLU A 38 3.09 7.13 -4.21
C GLU A 38 2.24 6.96 -5.47
N PHE A 39 1.65 5.77 -5.67
CA PHE A 39 0.68 5.53 -6.72
C PHE A 39 -0.61 6.33 -6.49
N ALA A 40 -1.17 6.28 -5.28
CA ALA A 40 -2.40 7.02 -4.95
C ALA A 40 -2.23 8.53 -5.17
N LYS A 41 -1.05 9.09 -4.91
CA LYS A 41 -0.73 10.49 -5.21
C LYS A 41 -0.80 10.86 -6.70
N GLN A 42 -0.66 9.89 -7.60
CA GLN A 42 -0.81 10.10 -9.05
C GLN A 42 -2.28 10.03 -9.50
N CYS A 43 -3.16 9.48 -8.66
CA CYS A 43 -4.59 9.38 -8.96
C CYS A 43 -5.28 10.73 -8.71
N THR A 44 -5.58 11.48 -9.77
CA THR A 44 -6.12 12.84 -9.67
C THR A 44 -7.52 12.93 -9.06
N LYS A 45 -8.25 11.81 -9.02
CA LYS A 45 -9.61 11.71 -8.46
C LYS A 45 -9.68 11.00 -7.11
N VAL A 46 -8.54 10.52 -6.58
CA VAL A 46 -8.57 9.71 -5.35
C VAL A 46 -9.16 10.50 -4.19
N GLN A 47 -10.18 9.93 -3.56
CA GLN A 47 -10.87 10.49 -2.40
C GLN A 47 -10.41 9.79 -1.12
N MET A 48 -10.01 8.52 -1.23
CA MET A 48 -9.64 7.71 -0.07
C MET A 48 -8.52 6.71 -0.41
N LEU A 49 -7.54 6.64 0.48
CA LEU A 49 -6.59 5.53 0.58
C LEU A 49 -6.80 4.84 1.93
N LEU A 50 -7.20 3.56 1.89
CA LEU A 50 -7.33 2.72 3.08
C LEU A 50 -6.16 1.74 3.13
N HIS A 51 -5.30 1.87 4.14
CA HIS A 51 -4.25 0.89 4.42
C HIS A 51 -4.62 0.06 5.65
N VAL A 52 -4.63 -1.27 5.48
CA VAL A 52 -4.88 -2.21 6.57
C VAL A 52 -3.54 -2.63 7.17
N SER A 53 -3.31 -2.25 8.42
CA SER A 53 -2.12 -2.63 9.19
C SER A 53 -2.48 -3.57 10.33
N THR A 54 -1.54 -4.44 10.70
CA THR A 54 -1.60 -5.26 11.92
C THR A 54 -0.45 -4.85 12.85
N GLY A 55 -0.70 -4.88 14.16
CA GLY A 55 0.35 -4.77 15.20
C GLY A 55 1.02 -6.10 15.46
#